data_AF-A0A3N5GBB9-F1
#
_entry.id   AF-A0A3N5GBB9-F1
#
_cell.length_a   1.000
_cell.length_b   1.000
_cell.length_c   1.000
_cell.angle_alpha   90.00
_cell.angle_beta   90.00
_cell.angle_gamma   90.00
#
_symmetry.space_group_name_H-M   'P 1'
#
loop_
_entity.id
_entity.type
_entity.pdbx_description
1 polymer ?
#
loop_
_entity_poly.entity_id
_entity_poly.type
_entity_poly.pdbx_seq_one_letter_code
_entity_poly.pdbx_strand_id
1 'polypeptide(L)' 'MKFQPVLKILLPLIAVLALFAAGMGLFDQTPGTPYTFTSQRGETVMSNGHGLYFYDTVSSAAQQQGNDLVTLVVAVPL' A
#
# COMPACT_ATOMS: atom_id res chain seq x y z
N MET A 1 5.46 7.16 33.04
CA MET A 1 5.07 7.74 31.73
C MET A 1 3.55 7.75 31.63
N LYS A 2 2.90 8.91 31.66
CA LYS A 2 1.44 9.09 31.77
C LYS A 2 0.61 8.36 30.69
N PHE A 3 1.22 8.03 29.54
CA PHE A 3 0.55 7.42 28.39
C PHE A 3 0.84 5.92 28.18
N GLN A 4 1.58 5.26 29.08
CA GLN A 4 1.92 3.83 28.95
C GLN A 4 0.73 2.89 28.72
N PRO A 5 -0.44 3.06 29.37
CA PRO A 5 -1.59 2.18 29.13
C PRO A 5 -2.12 2.29 27.71
N VAL A 6 -2.16 3.50 27.15
CA VAL A 6 -2.67 3.77 25.81
C VAL A 6 -1.74 3.18 24.74
N LEU A 7 -0.41 3.35 24.93
CA LEU A 7 0.58 2.79 24.01
C LEU A 7 0.53 1.27 23.93
N LYS A 8 0.23 0.58 25.04
CA LYS A 8 0.06 -0.89 25.07
C LYS A 8 -1.09 -1.39 24.19
N ILE A 9 -2.07 -0.54 23.89
CA ILE A 9 -3.22 -0.88 23.05
C ILE A 9 -2.99 -0.40 21.61
N LEU A 10 -2.52 0.83 21.44
CA LEU A 10 -2.34 1.42 20.11
C LEU A 10 -1.25 0.74 19.30
N LEU A 11 -0.11 0.38 19.91
CA LEU A 11 1.00 -0.26 19.19
C LEU A 11 0.59 -1.57 18.50
N PRO A 12 0.03 -2.58 19.20
CA PRO A 12 -0.38 -3.82 18.53
C PRO A 12 -1.50 -3.59 17.53
N LEU A 13 -2.42 -2.65 17.78
CA LEU A 13 -3.48 -2.31 16.84
C LEU A 13 -2.90 -1.73 15.53
N ILE A 14 -1.96 -0.79 15.63
CA ILE A 14 -1.29 -0.20 14.46
C ILE A 14 -0.50 -1.28 13.72
N ALA A 15 0.23 -2.15 14.43
CA ALA A 15 0.99 -3.22 13.81
C ALA A 15 0.10 -4.18 13.01
N VAL A 16 -1.05 -4.58 13.54
CA VAL A 16 -2.02 -5.44 12.84
C VAL A 16 -2.61 -4.74 11.62
N LEU A 17 -3.00 -3.47 11.76
CA LEU A 17 -3.55 -2.69 10.63
C LEU A 17 -2.50 -2.49 9.52
N ALA A 18 -1.25 -2.21 9.89
CA ALA A 18 -0.14 -2.05 8.94
C ALA A 18 0.18 -3.35 8.23
N LEU A 19 0.24 -4.48 8.96
CA LEU A 19 0.44 -5.81 8.39
C LEU A 19 -0.64 -6.15 7.38
N PHE A 20 -1.91 -5.86 7.71
CA PHE A 20 -3.03 -6.10 6.80
C PHE A 20 -2.95 -5.19 5.57
N ALA A 21 -2.78 -3.88 5.75
CA ALA A 21 -2.75 -2.92 4.63
C ALA A 21 -1.61 -3.21 3.64
N ALA A 22 -0.38 -3.37 4.15
CA ALA A 22 0.78 -3.66 3.31
C ALA A 22 0.76 -5.08 2.73
N GLY A 23 0.15 -6.03 3.46
CA GLY A 23 -0.11 -7.36 2.93
C GLY A 23 -1.05 -7.32 1.73
N MET A 24 -2.14 -6.54 1.80
CA MET A 24 -3.05 -6.37 0.68
C MET A 24 -2.37 -5.70 -0.51
N GLY A 25 -1.55 -4.65 -0.33
CA GLY A 25 -0.92 -3.99 -1.48
C GLY A 25 0.12 -4.83 -2.22
N LEU A 26 0.72 -5.82 -1.57
CA LEU A 26 1.63 -6.78 -2.20
C LEU A 26 0.98 -8.07 -2.69
N PHE A 27 -0.04 -8.58 -1.98
CA PHE A 27 -0.59 -9.92 -2.22
C PHE A 27 -2.03 -9.92 -2.74
N ASP A 28 -2.68 -8.77 -2.93
CA ASP A 28 -3.98 -8.71 -3.60
C ASP A 28 -3.85 -9.13 -5.07
N GLN A 29 -4.48 -10.27 -5.39
CA GLN A 29 -4.48 -10.89 -6.71
C GLN A 29 -5.70 -10.51 -7.55
N THR A 30 -6.45 -9.47 -7.17
CA THR A 30 -7.60 -8.99 -7.94
C THR A 30 -7.20 -8.82 -9.41
N PRO A 31 -7.81 -9.60 -10.33
CA PRO A 31 -7.33 -9.71 -11.69
C PRO A 31 -7.63 -8.45 -12.49
N GLY A 32 -6.73 -8.16 -13.42
CA GLY A 32 -6.91 -7.14 -14.43
C GLY A 32 -5.61 -6.91 -15.20
N THR A 33 -5.63 -6.00 -16.16
CA THR A 33 -4.50 -5.73 -17.04
C THR A 33 -4.22 -4.24 -17.12
N PRO A 34 -2.95 -3.82 -17.23
CA PRO A 34 -2.61 -2.43 -17.45
C PRO A 34 -3.36 -1.84 -18.64
N TYR A 35 -3.84 -0.60 -18.49
CA TYR A 35 -4.59 0.11 -19.54
C TYR A 35 -4.14 1.56 -19.64
N THR A 36 -4.31 2.15 -20.83
CA THR A 36 -3.97 3.56 -21.06
C THR A 36 -5.08 4.48 -20.59
N PHE A 37 -4.71 5.58 -19.93
CA PHE A 37 -5.61 6.64 -19.48
C PHE A 37 -5.02 8.01 -19.79
N THR A 38 -5.88 8.95 -20.21
CA THR A 38 -5.48 10.35 -20.40
C THR A 38 -5.67 11.11 -19.09
N SER A 39 -4.57 11.59 -18.53
CA SER A 39 -4.57 12.37 -17.30
C SER A 39 -5.34 13.69 -17.44
N GLN A 40 -5.67 14.32 -16.33
CA GLN A 40 -6.28 15.66 -16.32
C GLN A 40 -5.38 16.73 -16.98
N ARG A 41 -4.08 16.44 -17.15
CA ARG A 41 -3.12 17.30 -17.86
C ARG A 41 -3.01 16.98 -19.36
N GLY A 42 -3.80 16.04 -19.88
CA GLY A 42 -3.75 15.60 -21.27
C GLY A 42 -2.64 14.59 -21.58
N GLU A 43 -1.97 14.05 -20.56
CA GLU A 43 -0.87 13.08 -20.73
C GLU A 43 -1.42 11.66 -20.83
N THR A 44 -0.94 10.85 -21.78
CA THR A 44 -1.26 9.42 -21.80
C THR A 44 -0.36 8.68 -20.82
N VAL A 45 -0.96 8.06 -19.81
CA VAL A 45 -0.28 7.25 -18.79
C VAL A 45 -0.81 5.82 -18.80
N MET A 46 0.01 4.88 -18.32
CA MET A 46 -0.40 3.49 -18.12
C MET A 46 -0.84 3.30 -16.67
N SER A 47 -2.10 2.94 -16.45
CA SER A 47 -2.63 2.49 -15.16
C SER A 47 -2.24 1.03 -14.91
N ASN A 48 -2.04 0.68 -13.63
CA ASN A 48 -1.64 -0.65 -13.20
C ASN A 48 -2.70 -1.71 -13.53
N GLY A 49 -3.97 -1.38 -13.28
CA GLY A 49 -5.10 -2.19 -13.71
C GLY A 49 -5.23 -3.55 -13.02
N HIS A 50 -4.55 -3.79 -11.90
CA HIS A 50 -4.72 -5.00 -11.08
C HIS A 50 -4.38 -4.76 -9.60
N GLY A 51 -4.81 -5.67 -8.73
CA GLY A 51 -4.56 -5.64 -7.28
C GLY A 51 -5.09 -4.38 -6.60
N LEU A 52 -4.56 -4.09 -5.41
CA LEU A 52 -5.00 -2.95 -4.59
C LEU A 52 -4.79 -1.60 -5.29
N TYR A 53 -3.72 -1.48 -6.08
CA TYR A 53 -3.33 -0.25 -6.78
C TYR A 53 -3.90 -0.16 -8.20
N PHE A 54 -5.05 -0.80 -8.46
CA PHE A 54 -5.68 -0.88 -9.78
C PHE A 54 -5.76 0.48 -10.51
N TYR A 55 -6.17 1.53 -9.80
CA TYR A 55 -6.39 2.86 -10.38
C TYR A 55 -5.14 3.73 -10.46
N ASP A 56 -4.04 3.30 -9.85
CA ASP A 56 -2.80 4.05 -9.87
C ASP A 56 -2.06 3.84 -11.19
N THR A 57 -1.17 4.77 -11.53
CA THR A 57 -0.22 4.53 -12.63
C THR A 57 0.73 3.39 -12.28
N VAL A 58 1.28 2.70 -13.27
CA VAL A 58 2.29 1.64 -13.05
C VAL A 58 3.46 2.16 -12.18
N SER A 59 3.89 3.40 -12.40
CA SER A 59 4.95 4.04 -11.60
C SER A 59 4.54 4.27 -10.15
N SER A 60 3.32 4.77 -9.92
CA SER A 60 2.79 4.98 -8.57
C SER A 60 2.59 3.66 -7.84
N ALA A 61 2.01 2.65 -8.50
CA ALA A 61 1.80 1.33 -7.93
C ALA A 61 3.12 0.68 -7.47
N ALA A 62 4.17 0.74 -8.30
CA ALA A 62 5.48 0.20 -7.93
C ALA A 62 6.10 0.88 -6.69
N GLN A 63 5.96 2.20 -6.55
CA GLN A 63 6.45 2.94 -5.39
C GLN A 63 5.66 2.58 -4.12
N GLN A 64 4.34 2.46 -4.24
CA GLN A 64 3.48 2.07 -3.13
C GLN A 64 3.77 0.64 -2.67
N GLN A 65 3.92 -0.31 -3.60
CA GLN A 65 4.35 -1.68 -3.29
C GLN A 65 5.74 -1.72 -2.63
N GLY A 66 6.67 -0.85 -3.05
CA GLY A 66 7.95 -0.69 -2.38
C GLY A 66 7.80 -0.25 -0.92
N ASN A 67 6.93 0.71 -0.63
CA ASN A 67 6.63 1.16 0.74
C ASN A 67 5.96 0.07 1.58
N ASP A 68 5.07 -0.73 0.99
CA ASP A 68 4.44 -1.85 1.66
C ASP A 68 5.48 -2.92 2.04
N LEU A 69 6.42 -3.22 1.15
CA LEU A 69 7.52 -4.14 1.45
C LEU A 69 8.36 -3.63 2.63
N VAL A 70 8.70 -2.35 2.64
CA VAL A 70 9.42 -1.72 3.77
C VAL A 70 8.58 -1.78 5.04
N THR A 71 7.27 -1.58 4.95
CA THR A 71 6.36 -1.66 6.10
C THR A 71 6.37 -3.05 6.72
N LEU A 72 6.26 -4.10 5.89
CA LEU A 72 6.25 -5.49 6.35
C LEU A 72 7.60 -5.96 6.91
N VAL A 73 8.71 -5.59 6.26
CA VAL A 73 10.04 -6.15 6.57
C VAL A 73 10.80 -5.30 7.60
N VAL A 74 10.52 -3.99 7.67
CA VAL A 74 11.27 -3.06 8.54
C VAL A 74 10.39 -2.43 9.60
N ALA A 75 9.24 -1.86 9.23
CA ALA A 75 8.45 -1.05 10.16
C ALA A 75 7.68 -1.88 11.20
N VAL A 76 7.04 -2.99 10.79
CA VAL A 76 6.28 -3.86 11.71
C VAL A 76 7.20 -4.60 12.71
N PRO A 77 8.41 -5.08 12.33
CA PRO A 77 9.32 -5.73 13.27
C PRO A 77 10.04 -4.80 14.27
N LEU A 78 10.06 -3.47 14.03
CA LEU A 78 10.78 -2.47 14.85
C LEU A 78 9.94 -1.98 16.04
#